data_AF-A0A8H7BL80-F1
#
_entry.id   AF-A0A8H7BL80-F1
#
_cell.length_a   1.000
_cell.length_b   1.000
_cell.length_c   1.000
_cell.angle_alpha   90.00
_cell.angle_beta   90.00
_cell.angle_gamma   90.00
#
_symmetry.space_group_name_H-M   'P 1'
#
loop_
_entity.id
_entity.type
_entity.pdbx_description
1 polymer ?
#
loop_
_entity_poly.entity_id
_entity_poly.type
_entity_poly.pdbx_seq_one_letter_code
_entity_poly.pdbx_strand_id
1 'polypeptide(L)'
;MHNTGNGQAIMVNILEAYGRTKHVDGHREAFVHLKDTVVDTSLPPPIDTKYPDVWPNSLQHADGTKLLIGTHVSNVLISSSMRLDARVKPYVGSSNMSSI
;
A
#
# COMPACT_ATOMS: atom_id res chain seq x y z
N MET A 1 -2.46 -3.10 -12.80
CA MET A 1 -2.71 -1.67 -13.10
C MET A 1 -1.80 -1.25 -14.24
N HIS A 2 -2.36 -0.73 -15.34
CA HIS A 2 -1.59 -0.31 -16.52
C HIS A 2 -1.92 1.14 -16.86
N ASN A 3 -0.90 1.98 -16.96
CA ASN A 3 -1.00 3.36 -17.39
C ASN A 3 -0.76 3.44 -18.89
N THR A 4 -1.83 3.60 -19.65
CA THR A 4 -1.79 3.69 -21.12
C THR A 4 -1.10 4.94 -21.64
N GLY A 5 -0.94 5.99 -20.82
CA GLY A 5 -0.30 7.24 -21.22
C GLY A 5 1.23 7.18 -21.23
N ASN A 6 1.84 6.26 -20.48
CA ASN A 6 3.30 6.14 -20.39
C ASN A 6 3.81 4.69 -20.37
N GLY A 7 2.94 3.71 -20.59
CA GLY A 7 3.27 2.28 -20.63
C GLY A 7 3.62 1.67 -19.28
N GLN A 8 3.48 2.41 -18.17
CA GLN A 8 3.83 1.88 -16.85
C GLN A 8 2.85 0.82 -16.38
N ALA A 9 3.34 -0.27 -15.80
CA ALA A 9 2.52 -1.43 -15.46
C ALA A 9 2.98 -2.13 -14.17
N ILE A 10 2.05 -2.31 -13.24
CA ILE A 10 2.24 -3.07 -12.00
C ILE A 10 1.24 -4.22 -11.97
N MET A 11 1.73 -5.42 -11.65
CA MET A 11 0.91 -6.55 -11.23
C MET A 11 0.90 -6.64 -9.71
N VAL A 12 -0.29 -6.70 -9.11
CA VAL A 12 -0.44 -6.94 -7.68
C VAL A 12 -0.53 -8.45 -7.49
N ASN A 13 0.38 -9.01 -6.69
CA ASN A 13 0.44 -10.45 -6.43
C ASN A 13 -0.42 -10.81 -5.22
N ILE A 14 -0.31 -10.01 -4.16
CA ILE A 14 -1.01 -10.24 -2.89
C ILE A 14 -1.52 -8.90 -2.37
N LEU A 15 -2.79 -8.90 -1.97
CA LEU A 15 -3.45 -7.80 -1.29
C LEU A 15 -4.29 -8.32 -0.12
N GLU A 16 -4.53 -7.44 0.83
CA GLU A 16 -5.43 -7.66 1.95
C GLU A 16 -6.39 -6.48 2.05
N ALA A 17 -7.69 -6.76 2.13
CA ALA A 17 -8.73 -5.74 2.22
C ALA A 17 -9.26 -5.65 3.65
N TYR A 18 -9.37 -4.43 4.15
CA TYR A 18 -9.84 -4.16 5.51
C TYR A 18 -11.06 -3.23 5.50
N GLY A 19 -12.02 -3.52 6.37
CA GLY A 19 -13.16 -2.62 6.63
C GLY A 19 -12.74 -1.38 7.41
N ARG A 20 -13.42 -0.24 7.24
CA ARG A 20 -13.06 1.00 7.99
C ARG A 20 -13.57 1.05 9.43
N THR A 21 -14.61 0.28 9.79
CA THR A 21 -15.23 0.34 11.11
C THR A 21 -14.94 -0.91 11.92
N LYS A 22 -14.80 -0.77 13.24
CA LYS A 22 -14.52 -1.89 14.15
C LYS A 22 -15.62 -2.98 14.10
N HIS A 23 -16.84 -2.57 13.79
CA HIS A 23 -17.96 -3.49 13.66
C HIS A 23 -17.86 -4.35 12.39
N VAL A 24 -17.31 -3.78 11.30
CA VAL A 24 -17.14 -4.48 10.03
C VAL A 24 -15.85 -5.30 10.01
N ASP A 25 -14.79 -4.81 10.65
CA ASP A 25 -13.49 -5.47 10.66
C ASP A 25 -12.70 -5.16 11.95
N GLY A 26 -12.31 -6.20 12.68
CA GLY A 26 -11.50 -6.11 13.89
C GLY A 26 -10.02 -5.86 13.62
N HIS A 27 -9.53 -6.17 12.42
CA HIS A 27 -8.15 -5.98 11.98
C HIS A 27 -7.95 -4.66 11.21
N ARG A 28 -8.96 -3.78 11.24
CA ARG A 28 -8.88 -2.47 10.59
C ARG A 28 -7.71 -1.64 11.10
N GLU A 29 -7.27 -0.71 10.26
CA GLU A 29 -6.44 0.40 10.72
C GLU A 29 -7.18 1.24 11.77
N ALA A 30 -6.54 1.46 12.91
CA ALA A 30 -7.10 2.28 13.97
C ALA A 30 -6.83 3.75 13.67
N PHE A 31 -7.89 4.53 13.40
CA PHE A 31 -7.81 5.99 13.39
C PHE A 31 -7.71 6.50 14.83
N VAL A 32 -6.50 6.49 15.40
CA VAL A 32 -6.24 7.09 16.70
C VAL A 32 -5.54 8.42 16.46
N HIS A 33 -6.25 9.52 16.70
CA HIS A 33 -5.62 10.82 16.87
C HIS A 33 -4.78 10.75 18.15
N LEU A 34 -3.48 10.47 18.01
CA LEU A 34 -2.52 10.72 19.07
C LEU A 34 -2.41 12.24 19.23
N LYS A 35 -2.64 12.70 20.46
CA LYS A 35 -2.92 14.10 20.80
C LYS A 35 -1.85 15.11 20.35
N ASP A 36 -0.68 14.65 19.92
CA ASP A 36 0.44 15.47 19.47
C ASP A 36 1.19 14.86 18.26
N THR A 37 0.59 13.93 17.52
CA THR A 37 1.25 13.29 16.35
C THR A 37 0.26 13.08 15.21
N VAL A 38 0.58 13.66 14.05
CA VAL A 38 -0.11 13.31 12.80
C VAL A 38 0.31 11.89 12.46
N VAL A 39 -0.57 10.93 12.70
CA VAL A 39 -0.37 9.57 12.21
C VAL A 39 -0.68 9.62 10.72
N ASP A 40 0.27 9.19 9.88
CA ASP A 40 -0.02 8.93 8.47
C ASP A 40 -1.11 7.86 8.42
N THR A 41 -2.31 8.27 8.01
CA THR A 41 -3.44 7.36 7.89
C THR A 41 -3.72 7.08 6.43
N SER A 42 -4.41 5.96 6.19
CA SER A 42 -5.08 5.68 4.93
C SER A 42 -6.22 6.62 4.57
N LEU A 43 -6.56 7.59 5.44
CA LEU A 43 -7.61 8.54 5.12
C LEU A 43 -7.15 9.40 3.94
N PRO A 44 -8.05 9.63 2.98
CA PRO A 44 -7.74 10.53 1.91
C PRO A 44 -7.45 11.93 2.47
N PRO A 45 -6.30 12.54 2.12
CA PRO A 45 -6.24 13.98 2.12
C PRO A 45 -7.33 14.50 1.16
N PRO A 46 -7.82 15.74 1.31
CA PRO A 46 -8.72 16.36 0.34
C PRO A 46 -7.92 16.70 -0.94
N ILE A 47 -7.47 15.67 -1.64
CA ILE A 47 -6.74 15.75 -2.91
C ILE A 47 -7.59 15.13 -4.00
N ASP A 48 -7.67 15.83 -5.12
CA ASP A 48 -8.26 15.31 -6.35
C ASP A 48 -7.36 14.19 -6.87
N THR A 49 -7.90 12.98 -6.90
CA THR A 49 -7.25 11.83 -7.51
C THR A 49 -7.83 11.57 -8.89
N LYS A 50 -7.05 10.90 -9.74
CA LYS A 50 -7.49 10.51 -11.09
C LYS A 50 -8.73 9.60 -11.06
N TYR A 51 -8.92 8.86 -9.98
CA TYR A 51 -10.02 7.93 -9.78
C TYR A 51 -10.88 8.42 -8.63
N PRO A 52 -12.12 8.89 -8.89
CA PRO A 52 -13.01 9.36 -7.84
C PRO A 52 -13.13 8.34 -6.73
N ASP A 53 -13.10 8.83 -5.48
CA ASP A 53 -13.25 8.03 -4.27
C ASP A 53 -12.18 6.95 -4.04
N VAL A 54 -11.06 7.03 -4.77
CA VAL A 54 -9.91 6.13 -4.65
C VAL A 54 -8.65 6.94 -4.40
N TRP A 55 -7.97 6.64 -3.30
CA TRP A 55 -6.76 7.32 -2.87
C TRP A 55 -5.61 6.34 -2.70
N PRO A 56 -4.70 6.27 -3.69
CA PRO A 56 -3.45 5.55 -3.51
C PRO A 56 -2.59 6.29 -2.47
N ASN A 57 -2.06 5.54 -1.51
CA ASN A 57 -1.21 6.04 -0.44
C ASN A 57 -0.03 5.07 -0.24
N SER A 58 1.03 5.55 0.39
CA SER A 58 2.21 4.77 0.76
C SER A 58 2.36 4.83 2.26
N LEU A 59 2.12 3.71 2.94
CA LEU A 59 2.23 3.62 4.39
C LEU A 59 3.64 3.16 4.76
N GLN A 60 4.30 3.87 5.67
CA GLN A 60 5.56 3.41 6.23
C GLN A 60 5.32 2.30 7.25
N HIS A 61 6.02 1.19 7.06
CA HIS A 61 5.97 0.04 7.95
C HIS A 61 7.39 -0.38 8.33
N ALA A 62 7.54 -1.20 9.38
CA ALA A 62 8.86 -1.58 9.88
C ALA A 62 9.71 -2.33 8.84
N ASP A 63 9.07 -3.03 7.91
CA ASP A 63 9.67 -3.76 6.79
C ASP A 63 9.79 -2.94 5.50
N GLY A 64 9.44 -1.65 5.54
CA GLY A 64 9.53 -0.72 4.42
C GLY A 64 8.19 -0.08 4.05
N THR A 65 8.21 0.68 2.95
CA THR A 65 7.02 1.37 2.45
C THR A 65 6.09 0.39 1.73
N LYS A 66 4.83 0.34 2.17
CA LYS A 66 3.78 -0.50 1.55
C LYS A 66 2.78 0.36 0.80
N LEU A 67 2.34 -0.12 -0.35
CA LEU A 67 1.29 0.54 -1.12
C LEU A 67 -0.07 0.22 -0.50
N LEU A 68 -0.90 1.24 -0.39
CA LEU A 68 -2.25 1.16 0.12
C LEU A 68 -3.21 1.85 -0.85
N ILE A 69 -4.41 1.30 -1.01
CA ILE A 69 -5.50 1.95 -1.72
C ILE A 69 -6.63 2.20 -0.72
N GLY A 70 -6.86 3.46 -0.38
CA GLY A 70 -7.99 3.89 0.43
C GLY A 70 -9.22 4.16 -0.43
N THR A 71 -10.39 3.80 0.09
CA THR A 71 -11.71 4.19 -0.45
C THR A 71 -12.59 4.68 0.69
N HIS A 72 -13.77 5.24 0.45
CA HIS A 72 -14.66 5.66 1.55
C HIS A 72 -15.02 4.55 2.55
N VAL A 73 -15.09 3.29 2.10
CA VAL A 73 -15.66 2.19 2.90
C VAL A 73 -14.63 1.14 3.33
N SER A 74 -13.51 1.03 2.62
CA SER A 74 -12.47 0.03 2.88
C SER A 74 -11.08 0.52 2.48
N ASN A 75 -10.07 -0.15 3.02
CA ASN A 75 -8.68 0.00 2.61
C ASN A 75 -8.17 -1.31 2.00
N VAL A 76 -7.24 -1.22 1.07
CA VAL A 76 -6.59 -2.38 0.46
C VAL A 76 -5.08 -2.23 0.58
N LEU A 77 -4.45 -3.05 1.41
CA LEU A 77 -3.00 -3.12 1.57
C LEU A 77 -2.41 -4.07 0.53
N ILE A 78 -1.40 -3.60 -0.18
CA ILE A 78 -0.65 -4.39 -1.14
C ILE A 78 0.63 -4.86 -0.44
N SER A 79 0.68 -6.14 -0.09
CA SER A 79 1.83 -6.76 0.56
C SER A 79 2.84 -7.34 -0.44
N SER A 80 2.42 -7.61 -1.68
CA SER A 80 3.32 -8.01 -2.76
C SER A 80 2.86 -7.50 -4.12
N SER A 81 3.79 -6.96 -4.89
CA SER A 81 3.57 -6.53 -6.27
C SER A 81 4.86 -6.66 -7.08
N MET A 82 4.72 -6.66 -8.41
CA MET A 82 5.85 -6.62 -9.34
C MET A 82 5.59 -5.66 -10.49
N ARG A 83 6.66 -5.07 -11.02
CA ARG A 83 6.61 -4.24 -12.22
C ARG A 83 6.73 -5.09 -13.47
N LEU A 84 5.81 -4.90 -14.42
CA LEU A 84 5.85 -5.55 -15.73
C LEU A 84 6.57 -4.68 -16.78
N ASP A 85 6.68 -3.39 -16.51
CA ASP A 85 7.27 -2.38 -17.38
C ASP A 85 8.76 -2.12 -17.11
N ALA A 86 9.32 -2.72 -16.06
CA ALA A 86 10.70 -2.54 -15.65
C ALA A 86 11.42 -3.89 -15.55
N ARG A 87 12.62 -3.97 -16.13
CA ARG A 87 13.55 -5.08 -15.86
C ARG A 87 14.22 -4.82 -14.52
N VAL A 88 13.67 -5.38 -13.46
CA VAL A 88 14.27 -5.32 -12.12
C VAL A 88 15.17 -6.53 -11.93
N LYS A 89 16.35 -6.36 -11.35
CA LYS A 89 17.20 -7.49 -10.97
C LYS A 89 16.41 -8.33 -9.95
N PRO A 90 16.22 -9.64 -10.18
CA PRO A 90 15.49 -10.48 -9.24
C PRO A 90 16.23 -10.45 -7.89
N TYR A 91 15.50 -10.12 -6.83
CA TYR A 91 15.99 -10.22 -5.46
C TYR A 91 15.50 -11.55 -4.89
N VAL A 92 16.41 -12.52 -4.84
CA VAL A 92 16.23 -13.76 -4.10
C VAL A 92 16.97 -13.56 -2.77
N GLY A 93 16.33 -13.89 -1.65
CA GLY A 93 16.84 -13.60 -0.30
C GLY A 93 18.22 -14.19 0.03
N SER A 94 18.68 -13.95 1.27
CA SER A 94 20.04 -14.18 1.80
C SER A 94 20.94 -15.12 0.99
N SER A 95 21.92 -14.54 0.29
CA SER A 95 23.14 -15.28 -0.03
C SER A 95 23.96 -15.40 1.25
N ASN A 96 23.92 -16.57 1.88
CA ASN A 96 24.80 -16.88 3.01
C ASN A 96 26.25 -16.80 2.52
N MET A 97 26.91 -15.66 2.77
CA MET A 97 28.37 -15.57 2.69
C MET A 97 28.88 -15.67 4.12
N SER A 98 28.89 -16.90 4.64
CA SER A 98 29.72 -17.24 5.80
C SER A 98 31.17 -17.18 5.35
N SER A 99 31.82 -16.04 5.53
CA SER A 99 33.28 -15.96 5.45
C SER A 99 33.86 -16.58 6.73
N ILE A 100 34.59 -17.68 6.55
CA ILE A 100 35.55 -18.22 7.52
C ILE A 100 36.90 -17.58 7.22
#